data_AF-A0A7X4EHN7-F1
#
_entry.id   AF-A0A7X4EHN7-F1
#
_cell.length_a   1.000
_cell.length_b   1.000
_cell.length_c   1.000
_cell.angle_alpha   90.00
_cell.angle_beta   90.00
_cell.angle_gamma   90.00
#
_symmetry.space_group_name_H-M   'P 1'
#
loop_
_entity.id
_entity.type
_entity.pdbx_description
1 polymer ?
#
loop_
_entity_poly.entity_id
_entity_poly.type
_entity_poly.pdbx_seq_one_letter_code
_entity_poly.pdbx_strand_id
1 'polypeptide(L)'
;MPEGSARQTPPLLALLASNGLRRQVRIALHSGEVRHIVGRVIFASSWSDLARLTQEHPGSPAVVDPFFASYDGPFPTGHGDEPAAWSAVPLICYSRADPVQHGALRSAGVSFTTRLRPGIDDDFAAIDAAVLRSIDQDRPRRLLNRLRRHADPRVHTIFERAVSLSFETLTVAGLADHLGISTRALQRRCAALGMPSPKAVTSLARIFTVERLAEWSGQPSGPVARALGFSDRANYRRLARQTMGIPPSAIRQRGGTAYVEQVIMQRLAGIHPADLHGVAIRPPTPTRF
;
A
#
# COMPACT_ATOMS: atom_id res chain seq x y z
N MET A 1 5.71 -18.38 -29.04
CA MET A 1 5.41 -17.05 -28.49
C MET A 1 3.95 -17.04 -28.09
N PRO A 2 3.60 -17.31 -26.82
CA PRO A 2 2.21 -17.18 -26.41
C PRO A 2 1.90 -15.69 -26.26
N GLU A 3 0.84 -15.25 -26.92
CA GLU A 3 0.26 -13.92 -26.78
C GLU A 3 0.08 -13.59 -25.30
N GLY A 4 0.67 -12.48 -24.86
CA GLY A 4 0.61 -12.06 -23.47
C GLY A 4 -0.83 -11.77 -23.07
N SER A 5 -1.44 -12.68 -22.32
CA SER A 5 -2.65 -12.37 -21.56
C SER A 5 -2.43 -11.04 -20.86
N ALA A 6 -3.20 -10.03 -21.25
CA ALA A 6 -3.20 -8.74 -20.56
C ALA A 6 -3.37 -9.05 -19.07
N ARG A 7 -2.35 -8.72 -18.24
CA ARG A 7 -2.42 -8.97 -16.80
C ARG A 7 -3.66 -8.27 -16.28
N GLN A 8 -4.67 -9.06 -15.92
CA GLN A 8 -5.90 -8.54 -15.37
C GLN A 8 -5.58 -7.94 -14.00
N THR A 9 -6.06 -6.73 -13.75
CA THR A 9 -5.88 -6.06 -12.45
C THR A 9 -6.43 -6.95 -11.33
N PRO A 10 -5.68 -7.22 -10.26
CA PRO A 10 -6.12 -8.11 -9.19
C PRO A 10 -7.45 -7.62 -8.58
N PRO A 11 -8.39 -8.53 -8.27
CA PRO A 11 -9.69 -8.15 -7.72
C PRO A 11 -9.57 -7.64 -6.28
N LEU A 12 -10.62 -6.94 -5.82
CA LEU A 12 -10.89 -6.81 -4.39
C LEU A 12 -11.73 -8.00 -3.94
N LEU A 13 -11.32 -8.69 -2.89
CA LEU A 13 -12.14 -9.73 -2.28
C LEU A 13 -13.03 -9.11 -1.20
N ALA A 14 -14.23 -9.64 -1.02
CA ALA A 14 -15.16 -9.12 -0.02
C ALA A 14 -15.97 -10.22 0.67
N LEU A 15 -16.00 -10.22 1.99
CA LEU A 15 -16.86 -11.09 2.80
C LEU A 15 -17.74 -10.20 3.70
N LEU A 16 -18.96 -9.89 3.25
CA LEU A 16 -19.85 -8.92 3.91
C LEU A 16 -21.26 -9.45 4.05
N ALA A 17 -21.82 -9.46 5.26
CA ALA A 17 -23.09 -10.12 5.56
C ALA A 17 -24.30 -9.33 5.05
N SER A 18 -24.19 -8.00 5.05
CA SER A 18 -25.27 -7.09 4.67
C SER A 18 -25.24 -6.76 3.18
N ASN A 19 -26.39 -6.91 2.51
CA ASN A 19 -26.59 -6.41 1.13
C ASN A 19 -26.35 -4.90 1.02
N GLY A 20 -26.63 -4.13 2.08
CA GLY A 20 -26.32 -2.71 2.16
C GLY A 20 -24.81 -2.44 2.10
N LEU A 21 -24.03 -3.15 2.91
CA LEU A 21 -22.56 -3.03 2.91
C LEU A 21 -21.95 -3.48 1.58
N ARG A 22 -22.46 -4.58 1.01
CA ARG A 22 -22.05 -5.05 -0.33
C ARG A 22 -22.28 -3.98 -1.40
N ARG A 23 -23.45 -3.33 -1.38
CA ARG A 23 -23.79 -2.24 -2.29
C ARG A 23 -22.85 -1.05 -2.08
N GLN A 24 -22.56 -0.68 -0.84
CA GLN A 24 -21.70 0.44 -0.50
C GLN A 24 -20.27 0.27 -0.98
N VAL A 25 -19.64 -0.89 -0.70
CA VAL A 25 -18.30 -1.20 -1.20
C VAL A 25 -18.27 -1.21 -2.73
N ARG A 26 -19.32 -1.75 -3.37
CA ARG A 26 -19.43 -1.72 -4.83
C ARG A 26 -19.50 -0.30 -5.37
N ILE A 27 -20.32 0.57 -4.78
CA ILE A 27 -20.45 1.97 -5.20
C ILE A 27 -19.11 2.70 -5.00
N ALA A 28 -18.49 2.60 -3.82
CA ALA A 28 -17.21 3.22 -3.52
C ALA A 28 -16.17 2.91 -4.61
N LEU A 29 -16.07 1.63 -5.01
CA LEU A 29 -15.08 1.19 -5.98
C LEU A 29 -15.45 1.45 -7.43
N HIS A 30 -16.72 1.72 -7.76
CA HIS A 30 -17.11 2.11 -9.12
C HIS A 30 -16.99 3.62 -9.33
N SER A 31 -17.28 4.39 -8.30
CA SER A 31 -17.28 5.85 -8.30
C SER A 31 -15.92 6.46 -7.94
N GLY A 32 -15.09 5.72 -7.19
CA GLY A 32 -13.77 6.12 -6.75
C GLY A 32 -12.68 5.95 -7.80
N GLU A 33 -11.54 6.59 -7.56
CA GLU A 33 -10.36 6.51 -8.43
C GLU A 33 -9.63 5.17 -8.28
N VAL A 34 -9.90 4.42 -7.20
CA VAL A 34 -9.31 3.09 -6.93
C VAL A 34 -9.66 2.06 -8.00
N ARG A 35 -10.73 2.25 -8.78
CA ARG A 35 -11.08 1.41 -9.94
C ARG A 35 -9.97 1.28 -10.99
N HIS A 36 -9.04 2.22 -11.01
CA HIS A 36 -7.88 2.20 -11.91
C HIS A 36 -6.70 1.41 -11.34
N ILE A 37 -6.78 1.00 -10.07
CA ILE A 37 -5.73 0.28 -9.36
C ILE A 37 -6.21 -1.14 -9.01
N VAL A 38 -7.48 -1.30 -8.65
CA VAL A 38 -8.08 -2.59 -8.25
C VAL A 38 -9.09 -3.03 -9.29
N GLY A 39 -9.15 -4.34 -9.55
CA GLY A 39 -10.10 -4.96 -10.45
C GLY A 39 -11.50 -5.06 -9.86
N ARG A 40 -12.32 -5.96 -10.43
CA ARG A 40 -13.69 -6.19 -9.95
C ARG A 40 -13.72 -6.63 -8.48
N VAL A 41 -14.85 -6.38 -7.81
CA VAL A 41 -15.11 -6.94 -6.48
C VAL A 41 -15.65 -8.35 -6.62
N ILE A 42 -15.04 -9.31 -5.93
CA ILE A 42 -15.52 -10.69 -5.84
C ILE A 42 -16.02 -10.93 -4.42
N PHE A 43 -17.30 -11.25 -4.29
CA PHE A 43 -17.93 -11.50 -3.00
C PHE A 43 -17.83 -12.98 -2.64
N ALA A 44 -17.14 -13.26 -1.54
CA ALA A 44 -17.16 -14.56 -0.89
C ALA A 44 -18.50 -14.77 -0.18
N SER A 45 -18.92 -16.02 -0.14
CA SER A 45 -20.12 -16.50 0.55
C SER A 45 -19.83 -17.07 1.94
N SER A 46 -18.56 -17.31 2.27
CA SER A 46 -18.09 -17.84 3.55
C SER A 46 -16.59 -17.54 3.73
N TRP A 47 -16.05 -17.84 4.92
CA TRP A 47 -14.61 -17.76 5.16
C TRP A 47 -13.80 -18.76 4.34
N SER A 48 -14.26 -20.00 4.18
CA SER A 48 -13.59 -21.00 3.34
C SER A 48 -13.60 -20.61 1.86
N ASP A 49 -14.70 -20.00 1.40
CA ASP A 49 -14.78 -19.43 0.05
C ASP A 49 -13.81 -18.26 -0.12
N LEU A 50 -13.67 -17.40 0.90
CA LEU A 50 -12.67 -16.34 0.91
C LEU A 50 -11.24 -16.91 0.87
N ALA A 51 -10.94 -17.97 1.63
CA ALA A 51 -9.63 -18.62 1.64
C ALA A 51 -9.27 -19.21 0.27
N ARG A 52 -10.23 -19.83 -0.42
CA ARG A 52 -10.06 -20.28 -1.80
C ARG A 52 -9.78 -19.10 -2.73
N LEU A 53 -10.54 -18.01 -2.62
CA LEU A 53 -10.34 -16.81 -3.45
C LEU A 53 -8.99 -16.12 -3.21
N THR A 54 -8.45 -16.14 -1.99
CA THR A 54 -7.11 -15.58 -1.72
C THR A 54 -6.00 -16.44 -2.30
N GLN A 55 -6.20 -17.75 -2.42
CA GLN A 55 -5.30 -18.65 -3.14
C GLN A 55 -5.37 -18.43 -4.66
N GLU A 56 -6.57 -18.20 -5.22
CA GLU A 56 -6.77 -17.88 -6.64
C GLU A 56 -6.25 -16.49 -7.01
N HIS A 57 -6.26 -15.55 -6.05
CA HIS A 57 -5.85 -14.16 -6.23
C HIS A 57 -4.85 -13.74 -5.14
N PRO A 58 -3.61 -14.28 -5.16
CA PRO A 58 -2.63 -14.00 -4.13
C PRO A 58 -2.26 -12.51 -4.09
N GLY A 59 -2.25 -11.95 -2.88
CA GLY A 59 -1.95 -10.52 -2.65
C GLY A 59 -3.12 -9.57 -2.94
N SER A 60 -4.30 -10.08 -3.34
CA SER A 60 -5.52 -9.28 -3.38
C SER A 60 -5.96 -8.91 -1.96
N PRO A 61 -6.26 -7.62 -1.70
CA PRO A 61 -6.83 -7.23 -0.42
C PRO A 61 -8.25 -7.78 -0.26
N ALA A 62 -8.67 -7.95 0.99
CA ALA A 62 -10.01 -8.41 1.32
C ALA A 62 -10.70 -7.49 2.33
N VAL A 63 -11.90 -7.02 1.99
CA VAL A 63 -12.78 -6.29 2.92
C VAL A 63 -13.70 -7.30 3.59
N VAL A 64 -13.59 -7.44 4.90
CA VAL A 64 -14.29 -8.49 5.65
C VAL A 64 -15.07 -7.89 6.81
N ASP A 65 -16.31 -8.34 6.95
CA ASP A 65 -17.04 -8.29 8.20
C ASP A 65 -16.64 -9.55 8.98
N PRO A 66 -15.81 -9.46 10.04
CA PRO A 66 -15.33 -10.64 10.73
C PRO A 66 -16.43 -11.45 11.43
N PHE A 67 -17.63 -10.87 11.56
CA PHE A 67 -18.82 -11.50 12.13
C PHE A 67 -19.79 -11.96 11.04
N PHE A 68 -19.29 -12.11 9.79
CA PHE A 68 -20.06 -12.67 8.68
C PHE A 68 -20.65 -14.02 9.06
N ALA A 69 -21.99 -14.05 9.13
CA ALA A 69 -22.84 -15.24 9.28
C ALA A 69 -22.19 -16.41 10.02
N SER A 70 -22.09 -16.32 11.35
CA SER A 70 -21.91 -17.52 12.15
C SER A 70 -22.74 -17.45 13.43
N TYR A 71 -23.60 -18.46 13.57
CA TYR A 71 -24.04 -18.97 14.86
C TYR A 71 -22.85 -19.62 15.63
N ASP A 72 -21.70 -19.85 14.97
CA ASP A 72 -20.49 -20.51 15.51
C ASP A 72 -19.34 -19.55 15.92
N GLY A 73 -19.57 -18.23 15.96
CA GLY A 73 -18.61 -17.26 16.47
C GLY A 73 -17.65 -16.63 15.43
N PRO A 74 -16.95 -15.53 15.80
CA PRO A 74 -16.14 -14.76 14.87
C PRO A 74 -14.93 -15.58 14.39
N PHE A 75 -14.79 -15.73 13.07
CA PHE A 75 -13.74 -16.51 12.41
C PHE A 75 -13.89 -18.05 12.61
N PRO A 76 -13.65 -18.89 11.58
CA PRO A 76 -13.55 -20.33 11.80
C PRO A 76 -12.30 -20.61 12.65
N THR A 77 -12.50 -20.83 13.95
CA THR A 77 -11.46 -21.34 14.87
C THR A 77 -11.38 -22.87 14.84
N GLY A 78 -12.21 -23.53 14.02
CA GLY A 78 -12.33 -24.97 13.91
C GLY A 78 -11.58 -25.56 12.71
N HIS A 79 -10.68 -26.50 13.02
CA HIS A 79 -10.05 -27.53 12.17
C HIS A 79 -9.71 -27.17 10.71
N GLY A 80 -8.46 -26.73 10.49
CA GLY A 80 -7.77 -26.83 9.19
C GLY A 80 -7.19 -25.52 8.66
N ASP A 81 -7.78 -24.38 9.00
CA ASP A 81 -7.31 -23.06 8.57
C ASP A 81 -6.46 -22.43 9.69
N GLU A 82 -5.15 -22.66 9.66
CA GLU A 82 -4.24 -22.04 10.63
C GLU A 82 -4.31 -20.49 10.53
N PRO A 83 -4.34 -19.75 11.65
CA PRO A 83 -4.22 -18.29 11.66
C PRO A 83 -3.03 -17.75 10.86
N ALA A 84 -1.97 -18.56 10.72
CA ALA A 84 -0.81 -18.28 9.88
C ALA A 84 -1.18 -18.07 8.40
N ALA A 85 -2.18 -18.77 7.87
CA ALA A 85 -2.62 -18.66 6.47
C ALA A 85 -3.15 -17.27 6.12
N TRP A 86 -3.73 -16.57 7.11
CA TRP A 86 -4.31 -15.24 6.92
C TRP A 86 -3.31 -14.10 7.12
N SER A 87 -2.12 -14.39 7.66
CA SER A 87 -1.08 -13.38 7.88
C SER A 87 -0.53 -12.75 6.59
N ALA A 88 -0.67 -13.46 5.46
CA ALA A 88 -0.26 -12.99 4.14
C ALA A 88 -1.38 -12.24 3.38
N VAL A 89 -2.63 -12.29 3.87
CA VAL A 89 -3.77 -11.64 3.23
C VAL A 89 -3.96 -10.24 3.82
N PRO A 90 -4.02 -9.17 3.00
CA PRO A 90 -4.31 -7.84 3.50
C PRO A 90 -5.80 -7.72 3.86
N LEU A 91 -6.13 -7.95 5.13
CA LEU A 91 -7.50 -7.88 5.63
C LEU A 91 -7.86 -6.46 6.09
N ILE A 92 -8.99 -5.95 5.59
CA ILE A 92 -9.64 -4.73 6.04
C ILE A 92 -10.89 -5.11 6.81
N CYS A 93 -10.92 -4.82 8.10
CA CYS A 93 -12.14 -5.03 8.89
C CYS A 93 -13.16 -3.95 8.54
N TYR A 94 -14.37 -4.34 8.15
CA TYR A 94 -15.50 -3.45 7.95
C TYR A 94 -16.71 -3.98 8.72
N SER A 95 -16.78 -3.63 10.00
CA SER A 95 -17.85 -4.10 10.91
C SER A 95 -18.20 -3.05 11.95
N ARG A 96 -19.41 -3.18 12.51
CA ARG A 96 -19.92 -2.31 13.59
C ARG A 96 -19.45 -2.74 14.99
N ALA A 97 -18.53 -3.71 15.06
CA ALA A 97 -18.23 -4.44 16.29
C ALA A 97 -17.57 -3.61 17.40
N ASP A 98 -17.86 -4.00 18.64
CA ASP A 98 -17.35 -3.39 19.87
C ASP A 98 -15.83 -3.68 20.06
N PRO A 99 -15.04 -2.75 20.65
CA PRO A 99 -13.70 -3.02 21.18
C PRO A 99 -13.46 -4.40 21.81
N VAL A 100 -14.41 -4.95 22.58
CA VAL A 100 -14.31 -6.28 23.22
C VAL A 100 -14.20 -7.40 22.18
N GLN A 101 -15.01 -7.34 21.13
CA GLN A 101 -15.02 -8.34 20.05
C GLN A 101 -13.74 -8.26 19.20
N HIS A 102 -13.13 -7.08 19.10
CA HIS A 102 -11.81 -6.91 18.48
C HIS A 102 -10.65 -7.50 19.29
N GLY A 103 -10.82 -7.70 20.61
CA GLY A 103 -9.86 -8.42 21.45
C GLY A 103 -9.77 -9.89 21.04
N ALA A 104 -10.92 -10.55 20.89
CA ALA A 104 -11.02 -11.95 20.49
C ALA A 104 -10.35 -12.23 19.13
N LEU A 105 -10.56 -11.36 18.13
CA LEU A 105 -9.95 -11.49 16.81
C LEU A 105 -8.42 -11.40 16.84
N ARG A 106 -7.86 -10.55 17.70
CA ARG A 106 -6.40 -10.47 17.89
C ARG A 106 -5.85 -11.71 18.57
N SER A 107 -6.56 -12.23 19.58
CA SER A 107 -6.19 -13.48 20.25
C SER A 107 -6.25 -14.69 19.31
N ALA A 108 -7.12 -14.64 18.29
CA ALA A 108 -7.19 -15.63 17.22
C ALA A 108 -6.07 -15.52 16.17
N GLY A 109 -5.11 -14.60 16.34
CA GLY A 109 -3.97 -14.42 15.43
C GLY A 109 -4.29 -13.66 14.13
N VAL A 110 -5.50 -13.10 14.02
CA VAL A 110 -5.93 -12.35 12.83
C VAL A 110 -5.50 -10.89 12.95
N SER A 111 -4.71 -10.43 12.00
CA SER A 111 -4.30 -9.03 11.90
C SER A 111 -5.10 -8.31 10.82
N PHE A 112 -5.67 -7.17 11.17
CA PHE A 112 -6.28 -6.27 10.20
C PHE A 112 -5.33 -5.12 9.91
N THR A 113 -5.10 -4.89 8.62
CA THR A 113 -4.38 -3.74 8.10
C THR A 113 -5.07 -2.43 8.47
N THR A 114 -6.38 -2.36 8.31
CA THR A 114 -7.19 -1.18 8.54
C THR A 114 -8.55 -1.63 9.07
N ARG A 115 -9.17 -0.77 9.87
CA ARG A 115 -10.52 -0.99 10.38
C ARG A 115 -11.37 0.20 9.96
N LEU A 116 -12.53 -0.09 9.39
CA LEU A 116 -13.55 0.86 8.98
C LEU A 116 -14.82 0.54 9.76
N ARG A 117 -15.51 1.57 10.24
CA ARG A 117 -16.75 1.46 11.00
C ARG A 117 -17.93 1.86 10.12
N PRO A 118 -18.84 0.94 9.81
CA PRO A 118 -20.06 1.28 9.10
C PRO A 118 -20.86 2.35 9.84
N GLY A 119 -21.30 3.38 9.13
CA GLY A 119 -21.99 4.57 9.63
C GLY A 119 -21.08 5.73 10.06
N ILE A 120 -19.76 5.50 10.16
CA ILE A 120 -18.76 6.53 10.53
C ILE A 120 -17.77 6.72 9.39
N ASP A 121 -17.12 5.64 8.94
CA ASP A 121 -16.11 5.63 7.88
C ASP A 121 -16.73 5.24 6.52
N ASP A 122 -17.96 5.67 6.30
CA ASP A 122 -18.81 5.24 5.19
C ASP A 122 -18.61 6.02 3.90
N ASP A 123 -17.78 7.07 3.95
CA ASP A 123 -17.43 7.84 2.78
C ASP A 123 -16.49 7.05 1.85
N PHE A 124 -16.57 7.37 0.56
CA PHE A 124 -15.81 6.66 -0.46
C PHE A 124 -14.30 6.83 -0.30
N ALA A 125 -13.84 7.98 0.22
CA ALA A 125 -12.42 8.25 0.39
C ALA A 125 -11.79 7.38 1.49
N ALA A 126 -12.52 7.15 2.59
CA ALA A 126 -12.08 6.29 3.68
C ALA A 126 -11.92 4.83 3.21
N ILE A 127 -12.91 4.31 2.47
CA ILE A 127 -12.87 2.97 1.89
C ILE A 127 -11.72 2.86 0.87
N ASP A 128 -11.62 3.80 -0.06
CA ASP A 128 -10.55 3.83 -1.07
C ASP A 128 -9.17 3.84 -0.43
N ALA A 129 -8.96 4.72 0.56
CA ALA A 129 -7.69 4.83 1.26
C ALA A 129 -7.35 3.57 2.06
N ALA A 130 -8.34 2.90 2.66
CA ALA A 130 -8.14 1.62 3.34
C ALA A 130 -7.70 0.52 2.36
N VAL A 131 -8.36 0.43 1.20
CA VAL A 131 -8.01 -0.51 0.13
C VAL A 131 -6.59 -0.24 -0.37
N LEU A 132 -6.28 1.00 -0.73
CA LEU A 132 -4.95 1.38 -1.23
C LEU A 132 -3.84 1.13 -0.20
N ARG A 133 -4.10 1.42 1.08
CA ARG A 133 -3.16 1.13 2.16
C ARG A 133 -2.90 -0.37 2.28
N SER A 134 -3.90 -1.21 2.05
CA SER A 134 -3.81 -2.66 2.21
C SER A 134 -3.13 -3.41 1.07
N ILE A 135 -3.14 -2.85 -0.13
CA ILE A 135 -2.39 -3.42 -1.24
C ILE A 135 -0.91 -3.50 -0.87
N ASP A 136 -0.24 -4.62 -1.16
CA ASP A 136 1.22 -4.82 -1.06
C ASP A 136 1.88 -4.21 0.20
N GLN A 137 1.29 -4.41 1.38
CA GLN A 137 1.78 -3.81 2.64
C GLN A 137 3.11 -4.35 3.13
N ASP A 138 3.44 -5.58 2.75
CA ASP A 138 4.69 -6.17 3.16
C ASP A 138 5.89 -5.43 2.57
N ARG A 139 5.73 -4.80 1.41
CA ARG A 139 6.83 -4.08 0.76
C ARG A 139 7.23 -2.80 1.50
N PRO A 140 6.30 -1.86 1.84
CA PRO A 140 6.59 -0.78 2.77
C PRO A 140 7.14 -1.30 4.11
N ARG A 141 6.56 -2.36 4.67
CA ARG A 141 7.02 -2.95 5.94
C ARG A 141 8.48 -3.42 5.86
N ARG A 142 8.87 -4.11 4.79
CA ARG A 142 10.26 -4.55 4.56
C ARG A 142 11.21 -3.37 4.35
N LEU A 143 10.82 -2.37 3.55
CA LEU A 143 11.61 -1.16 3.32
C LEU A 143 11.85 -0.41 4.63
N LEU A 144 10.80 -0.16 5.40
CA LEU A 144 10.89 0.54 6.70
C LEU A 144 11.71 -0.26 7.70
N ASN A 145 11.56 -1.58 7.77
CA ASN A 145 12.41 -2.43 8.61
C ASN A 145 13.88 -2.35 8.22
N ARG A 146 14.21 -2.29 6.92
CA ARG A 146 15.59 -2.07 6.47
C ARG A 146 16.08 -0.69 6.88
N LEU A 147 15.28 0.36 6.66
CA LEU A 147 15.63 1.72 7.05
C LEU A 147 15.88 1.83 8.57
N ARG A 148 15.04 1.19 9.39
CA ARG A 148 15.19 1.13 10.85
C ARG A 148 16.52 0.50 11.30
N ARG A 149 17.03 -0.49 10.54
CA ARG A 149 18.29 -1.17 10.87
C ARG A 149 19.54 -0.36 10.51
N HIS A 150 19.42 0.61 9.60
CA HIS A 150 20.59 1.26 9.00
C HIS A 150 20.59 2.79 9.07
N ALA A 151 19.49 3.42 9.46
CA ALA A 151 19.39 4.87 9.59
C ALA A 151 19.06 5.27 11.04
N ASP A 152 19.28 6.54 11.36
CA ASP A 152 18.85 7.13 12.64
C ASP A 152 17.33 6.88 12.84
N PRO A 153 16.88 6.49 14.05
CA PRO A 153 15.47 6.22 14.33
C PRO A 153 14.52 7.36 13.92
N ARG A 154 14.98 8.61 13.98
CA ARG A 154 14.20 9.79 13.57
C ARG A 154 14.02 9.86 12.06
N VAL A 155 15.01 9.42 11.27
CA VAL A 155 14.89 9.27 9.80
C VAL A 155 13.80 8.25 9.49
N HIS A 156 13.82 7.10 10.18
CA HIS A 156 12.79 6.08 10.06
C HIS A 156 11.40 6.66 10.37
N THR A 157 11.21 7.31 11.52
CA THR A 157 9.93 7.90 11.91
C THR A 157 9.40 8.91 10.90
N ILE A 158 10.25 9.81 10.40
CA ILE A 158 9.84 10.81 9.41
C ILE A 158 9.39 10.12 8.11
N PHE A 159 10.17 9.15 7.62
CA PHE A 159 9.87 8.48 6.36
C PHE A 159 8.68 7.52 6.45
N GLU A 160 8.56 6.78 7.55
CA GLU A 160 7.38 5.97 7.88
C GLU A 160 6.11 6.82 7.82
N ARG A 161 6.13 8.00 8.46
CA ARG A 161 4.99 8.91 8.43
C ARG A 161 4.71 9.39 7.01
N ALA A 162 5.74 9.77 6.25
CA ALA A 162 5.58 10.19 4.85
C ALA A 162 4.97 9.08 3.96
N VAL A 163 5.40 7.83 4.13
CA VAL A 163 4.82 6.67 3.40
C VAL A 163 3.36 6.47 3.79
N SER A 164 3.02 6.53 5.08
CA SER A 164 1.63 6.34 5.54
C SER A 164 0.64 7.36 4.97
N LEU A 165 1.11 8.57 4.63
CA LEU A 165 0.31 9.67 4.10
C LEU A 165 0.38 9.82 2.57
N SER A 166 1.13 8.95 1.88
CA SER A 166 1.46 9.12 0.46
C SER A 166 0.37 8.70 -0.53
N PHE A 167 -0.78 8.25 -0.03
CA PHE A 167 -1.94 7.81 -0.83
C PHE A 167 -2.78 8.98 -1.35
N GLU A 168 -2.60 10.16 -0.77
CA GLU A 168 -3.25 11.41 -1.14
C GLU A 168 -2.22 12.53 -1.26
N THR A 169 -2.65 13.74 -1.66
CA THR A 169 -1.83 14.95 -1.73
C THR A 169 -1.07 15.20 -0.43
N LEU A 170 0.25 14.95 -0.44
CA LEU A 170 1.11 15.09 0.73
C LEU A 170 1.96 16.36 0.63
N THR A 171 1.68 17.32 1.50
CA THR A 171 2.46 18.57 1.62
C THR A 171 3.48 18.48 2.74
N VAL A 172 4.48 19.36 2.71
CA VAL A 172 5.46 19.49 3.81
C VAL A 172 4.79 19.94 5.10
N ALA A 173 3.79 20.83 5.00
CA ALA A 173 2.99 21.27 6.15
C ALA A 173 2.24 20.09 6.77
N GLY A 174 1.48 19.33 5.97
CA GLY A 174 0.75 18.17 6.45
C GLY A 174 1.67 17.12 7.09
N LEU A 175 2.85 16.85 6.51
CA LEU A 175 3.82 15.95 7.15
C LEU A 175 4.30 16.49 8.50
N ALA A 176 4.58 17.79 8.61
CA ALA A 176 5.02 18.42 9.85
C ALA A 176 3.93 18.36 10.93
N ASP A 177 2.67 18.65 10.55
CA ASP A 177 1.50 18.59 11.43
C ASP A 177 1.30 17.18 11.99
N HIS A 178 1.40 16.15 11.13
CA HIS A 178 1.34 14.75 11.57
C HIS A 178 2.51 14.30 12.44
N LEU A 179 3.62 15.03 12.43
CA LEU A 179 4.77 14.81 13.30
C LEU A 179 4.70 15.68 14.58
N GLY A 180 3.68 16.52 14.73
CA GLY A 180 3.52 17.42 15.87
C GLY A 180 4.57 18.52 15.96
N ILE A 181 5.12 18.96 14.82
CA ILE A 181 6.19 19.98 14.75
C ILE A 181 5.91 21.01 13.66
N SER A 182 6.52 22.19 13.76
CA SER A 182 6.45 23.18 12.68
C SER A 182 7.24 22.76 11.44
N THR A 183 6.88 23.32 10.29
CA THR A 183 7.62 23.11 9.02
C THR A 183 9.09 23.51 9.13
N ARG A 184 9.40 24.61 9.82
CA ARG A 184 10.76 25.06 10.10
C ARG A 184 11.52 24.06 10.97
N ALA A 185 10.87 23.48 11.98
CA ALA A 185 11.47 22.45 12.82
C ALA A 185 11.74 21.17 12.02
N LEU A 186 10.82 20.77 11.13
CA LEU A 186 11.01 19.63 10.23
C LEU A 186 12.19 19.85 9.27
N GLN A 187 12.30 21.03 8.66
CA GLN A 187 13.44 21.39 7.80
C GLN A 187 14.77 21.30 8.56
N ARG A 188 14.85 21.92 9.75
CA ARG A 188 16.04 21.87 10.59
C ARG A 188 16.38 20.44 11.01
N ARG A 189 15.38 19.62 11.31
CA ARG A 189 15.57 18.21 11.69
C ARG A 189 16.09 17.39 10.51
N CYS A 190 15.53 17.55 9.31
CA CYS A 190 16.06 16.89 8.12
C CYS A 190 17.52 17.28 7.86
N ALA A 191 17.85 18.58 7.93
CA ALA A 191 19.22 19.06 7.75
C ALA A 191 20.20 18.47 8.80
N ALA A 192 19.80 18.49 10.08
CA ALA A 192 20.62 17.94 11.17
C ALA A 192 20.82 16.42 11.08
N LEU A 193 19.90 15.70 10.42
CA LEU A 193 19.97 14.25 10.17
C LEU A 193 20.67 13.90 8.85
N GLY A 194 21.17 14.88 8.09
CA GLY A 194 21.73 14.65 6.75
C GLY A 194 20.70 14.14 5.74
N MET A 195 19.40 14.27 6.02
CA MET A 195 18.34 13.86 5.12
C MET A 195 18.20 14.83 3.94
N PRO A 196 17.62 14.38 2.81
CA PRO A 196 17.05 15.27 1.82
C PRO A 196 16.04 16.25 2.45
N SER A 197 15.78 17.36 1.77
CA SER A 197 14.77 18.32 2.22
C SER A 197 13.41 17.66 2.45
N PRO A 198 12.54 18.19 3.34
CA PRO A 198 11.23 17.60 3.59
C PRO A 198 10.40 17.38 2.32
N LYS A 199 10.52 18.29 1.34
CA LYS A 199 9.87 18.15 0.03
C LYS A 199 10.40 16.94 -0.76
N ALA A 200 11.70 16.69 -0.73
CA ALA A 200 12.28 15.53 -1.37
C ALA A 200 11.85 14.22 -0.67
N VAL A 201 11.75 14.23 0.67
CA VAL A 201 11.25 13.09 1.45
C VAL A 201 9.80 12.74 1.09
N THR A 202 8.91 13.74 1.05
CA THR A 202 7.50 13.51 0.67
C THR A 202 7.39 13.05 -0.80
N SER A 203 8.24 13.58 -1.68
CA SER A 203 8.29 13.17 -3.09
C SER A 203 8.75 11.72 -3.26
N LEU A 204 9.78 11.29 -2.52
CA LEU A 204 10.26 9.91 -2.51
C LEU A 204 9.16 8.95 -2.04
N ALA A 205 8.46 9.28 -0.95
CA ALA A 205 7.35 8.47 -0.44
C ALA A 205 6.22 8.34 -1.47
N ARG A 206 5.83 9.45 -2.12
CA ARG A 206 4.80 9.43 -3.19
C ARG A 206 5.22 8.61 -4.40
N ILE A 207 6.46 8.75 -4.86
CA ILE A 207 6.97 7.99 -6.02
C ILE A 207 7.00 6.49 -5.69
N PHE A 208 7.47 6.12 -4.50
CA PHE A 208 7.45 4.75 -4.03
C PHE A 208 6.04 4.17 -4.05
N THR A 209 5.06 4.89 -3.51
CA THR A 209 3.66 4.42 -3.49
C THR A 209 3.05 4.30 -4.88
N VAL A 210 3.30 5.26 -5.78
CA VAL A 210 2.84 5.17 -7.17
C VAL A 210 3.43 3.94 -7.86
N GLU A 211 4.76 3.77 -7.82
CA GLU A 211 5.42 2.68 -8.53
C GLU A 211 5.04 1.32 -7.95
N ARG A 212 4.91 1.22 -6.63
CA ARG A 212 4.46 0.02 -5.93
C ARG A 212 3.06 -0.41 -6.36
N LEU A 213 2.11 0.52 -6.37
CA LEU A 213 0.74 0.22 -6.77
C LEU A 213 0.63 -0.05 -8.29
N ALA A 214 1.44 0.62 -9.10
CA ALA A 214 1.54 0.36 -10.54
C ALA A 214 2.11 -1.03 -10.84
N GLU A 215 3.11 -1.47 -10.09
CA GLU A 215 3.68 -2.81 -10.20
C GLU A 215 2.69 -3.88 -9.75
N TRP A 216 2.02 -3.70 -8.60
CA TRP A 216 1.01 -4.62 -8.09
C TRP A 216 -0.20 -4.75 -9.02
N SER A 217 -0.75 -3.64 -9.51
CA SER A 217 -1.92 -3.62 -10.38
C SER A 217 -1.63 -4.00 -11.83
N GLY A 218 -0.36 -4.03 -12.23
CA GLY A 218 0.06 -4.15 -13.63
C GLY A 218 -0.21 -2.89 -14.48
N GLN A 219 -0.73 -1.81 -13.88
CA GLN A 219 -1.12 -0.60 -14.59
C GLN A 219 0.08 0.33 -14.83
N PRO A 220 0.03 1.23 -15.83
CA PRO A 220 1.05 2.27 -15.98
C PRO A 220 1.02 3.25 -14.80
N SER A 221 2.19 3.77 -14.39
CA SER A 221 2.30 4.69 -13.25
C SER A 221 1.51 5.99 -13.39
N GLY A 222 1.23 6.45 -14.61
CA GLY A 222 0.48 7.68 -14.87
C GLY A 222 -0.98 7.62 -14.40
N PRO A 223 -1.80 6.66 -14.87
CA PRO A 223 -3.13 6.37 -14.32
C PRO A 223 -3.14 6.17 -12.81
N VAL A 224 -2.20 5.39 -12.27
CA VAL A 224 -2.09 5.15 -10.82
C VAL A 224 -1.82 6.45 -10.07
N ALA A 225 -0.91 7.29 -10.56
CA ALA A 225 -0.65 8.60 -9.96
C ALA A 225 -1.90 9.48 -9.95
N ARG A 226 -2.68 9.50 -11.02
CA ARG A 226 -3.95 10.25 -11.02
C ARG A 226 -4.88 9.78 -9.90
N ALA A 227 -4.98 8.47 -9.70
CA ALA A 227 -5.80 7.91 -8.63
C ALA A 227 -5.29 8.25 -7.21
N LEU A 228 -4.01 8.59 -7.07
CA LEU A 228 -3.40 9.10 -5.82
C LEU A 228 -3.40 10.63 -5.72
N GLY A 229 -4.30 11.30 -6.43
CA GLY A 229 -4.52 12.75 -6.34
C GLY A 229 -3.53 13.62 -7.12
N PHE A 230 -2.72 13.06 -8.02
CA PHE A 230 -1.99 13.90 -8.98
C PHE A 230 -2.96 14.45 -10.01
N SER A 231 -2.96 15.77 -10.25
CA SER A 231 -3.91 16.39 -11.18
C SER A 231 -3.81 15.85 -12.61
N ASP A 232 -2.60 15.49 -13.05
CA ASP A 232 -2.36 14.87 -14.36
C ASP A 232 -1.09 13.99 -14.38
N ARG A 233 -0.90 13.29 -15.51
CA ARG A 233 0.28 12.43 -15.75
C ARG A 233 1.58 13.24 -15.88
N ALA A 234 1.50 14.50 -16.33
CA ALA A 234 2.67 15.35 -16.52
C ALA A 234 3.27 15.81 -15.18
N ASN A 235 2.42 16.09 -14.18
CA ASN A 235 2.81 16.40 -12.81
C ASN A 235 3.57 15.25 -12.16
N TYR A 236 3.08 14.02 -12.31
CA TYR A 236 3.82 12.86 -11.84
C TYR A 236 5.16 12.70 -12.57
N ARG A 237 5.18 12.81 -13.91
CA ARG A 237 6.42 12.74 -14.70
C ARG A 237 7.45 13.80 -14.30
N ARG A 238 7.00 15.03 -14.02
CA ARG A 238 7.85 16.12 -13.51
C ARG A 238 8.41 15.78 -12.13
N LEU A 239 7.57 15.31 -11.21
CA LEU A 239 8.00 14.89 -9.87
C LEU A 239 9.06 13.79 -9.92
N ALA A 240 8.83 12.76 -10.75
CA ALA A 240 9.75 11.65 -10.95
C ALA A 240 11.10 12.14 -11.49
N ARG A 241 11.11 13.01 -12.50
CA ARG A 241 12.36 13.58 -13.04
C ARG A 241 13.11 14.43 -12.02
N GLN A 242 12.41 15.30 -11.31
CA GLN A 242 13.04 16.18 -10.31
C GLN A 242 13.60 15.38 -9.12
N THR A 243 12.90 14.33 -8.70
CA THR A 243 13.27 13.57 -7.51
C THR A 243 14.25 12.46 -7.84
N MET A 244 14.02 11.70 -8.91
CA MET A 244 14.78 10.49 -9.27
C MET A 244 15.78 10.72 -10.40
N GLY A 245 15.75 11.88 -11.05
CA GLY A 245 16.60 12.20 -12.23
C GLY A 245 16.11 11.58 -13.54
N ILE A 246 15.10 10.71 -13.52
CA ILE A 246 14.65 9.94 -14.69
C ILE A 246 13.11 9.91 -14.80
N PRO A 247 12.54 9.73 -16.01
CA PRO A 247 11.10 9.60 -16.18
C PRO A 247 10.56 8.24 -15.69
N PRO A 248 9.24 8.12 -15.43
CA PRO A 248 8.64 6.87 -14.93
C PRO A 248 8.90 5.62 -15.79
N SER A 249 8.92 5.76 -17.12
CA SER A 249 9.25 4.65 -18.01
C SER A 249 10.64 4.08 -17.77
N ALA A 250 11.62 4.94 -17.48
CA ALA A 250 12.98 4.54 -17.15
C ALA A 250 13.07 3.94 -15.73
N ILE A 251 12.26 4.40 -14.78
CA ILE A 251 12.13 3.77 -13.46
C ILE A 251 11.69 2.32 -13.62
N ARG A 252 10.62 2.08 -14.39
CA ARG A 252 10.13 0.72 -14.69
C ARG A 252 11.20 -0.15 -15.34
N GLN A 253 11.93 0.37 -16.34
CA GLN A 253 13.03 -0.35 -16.99
C GLN A 253 14.20 -0.70 -16.04
N ARG A 254 14.42 0.09 -14.99
CA ARG A 254 15.45 -0.15 -13.96
C ARG A 254 14.99 -1.05 -12.81
N GLY A 255 13.81 -1.68 -12.93
CA GLY A 255 13.28 -2.58 -11.89
C GLY A 255 12.15 -1.97 -11.06
N GLY A 256 11.56 -0.86 -11.50
CA GLY A 256 10.32 -0.31 -10.93
C GLY A 256 10.49 0.05 -9.45
N THR A 257 9.64 -0.51 -8.60
CA THR A 257 9.64 -0.22 -7.16
C THR A 257 10.96 -0.58 -6.48
N ALA A 258 11.62 -1.67 -6.90
CA ALA A 258 12.90 -2.09 -6.32
C ALA A 258 14.01 -1.04 -6.52
N TYR A 259 14.03 -0.38 -7.69
CA TYR A 259 14.93 0.74 -7.94
C TYR A 259 14.61 1.94 -7.04
N VAL A 260 13.33 2.24 -6.85
CA VAL A 260 12.90 3.33 -5.95
C VAL A 260 13.33 3.05 -4.50
N GLU A 261 13.14 1.81 -4.01
CA GLU A 261 13.59 1.36 -2.69
C GLU A 261 15.10 1.56 -2.53
N GLN A 262 15.89 1.21 -3.53
CA GLN A 262 17.34 1.39 -3.52
C GLN A 262 17.73 2.87 -3.39
N VAL A 263 17.11 3.75 -4.18
CA VAL A 263 17.36 5.20 -4.10
C VAL A 263 16.95 5.77 -2.74
N ILE A 264 15.84 5.29 -2.16
CA ILE A 264 15.42 5.67 -0.80
C ILE A 264 16.48 5.26 0.22
N MET A 265 16.93 4.00 0.18
CA MET A 265 17.96 3.51 1.10
C MET A 265 19.26 4.31 0.96
N GLN A 266 19.68 4.63 -0.27
CA GLN A 266 20.86 5.44 -0.51
C GLN A 266 20.72 6.86 0.04
N ARG A 267 19.58 7.51 -0.18
CA ARG A 267 19.39 8.91 0.22
C ARG A 267 19.08 9.09 1.70
N LEU A 268 18.46 8.10 2.35
CA LEU A 268 18.02 8.22 3.74
C LEU A 268 18.94 7.51 4.73
N ALA A 269 19.59 6.41 4.33
CA ALA A 269 20.51 5.66 5.18
C ALA A 269 21.98 5.81 4.77
N GLY A 270 22.27 6.52 3.67
CA GLY A 270 23.64 6.63 3.14
C GLY A 270 24.20 5.33 2.57
N ILE A 271 23.39 4.28 2.44
CA ILE A 271 23.84 2.95 1.99
C ILE A 271 24.01 2.96 0.47
N HIS A 272 25.23 2.72 -0.02
CA HIS A 272 25.47 2.66 -1.45
C HIS A 272 24.93 1.34 -2.04
N PRO A 273 24.46 1.30 -3.30
CA PRO A 273 24.11 0.08 -4.05
C PRO A 273 25.02 -1.14 -3.81
N ALA A 274 26.33 -0.91 -3.67
CA ALA A 274 27.34 -1.95 -3.51
C ALA A 274 27.21 -2.69 -2.16
N ASP A 275 26.73 -2.01 -1.13
CA ASP A 275 26.57 -2.56 0.22
C ASP A 275 25.26 -3.35 0.38
N LEU A 276 24.41 -3.35 -0.65
CA LEU A 276 23.12 -4.04 -0.69
C LEU A 276 23.19 -5.42 -1.36
N HIS A 277 24.33 -5.80 -1.95
CA HIS A 277 24.46 -7.01 -2.77
C HIS A 277 24.91 -8.24 -1.96
N GLY A 278 23.92 -8.86 -1.31
CA GLY A 278 23.86 -10.31 -1.10
C GLY A 278 23.03 -11.04 -2.17
N VAL A 279 22.38 -10.33 -3.09
CA VAL A 279 21.67 -10.89 -4.25
C VAL A 279 21.85 -9.94 -5.43
N ALA A 280 22.67 -10.33 -6.41
CA ALA A 280 22.99 -9.51 -7.57
C ALA A 280 21.76 -9.36 -8.50
N ILE A 281 21.27 -8.13 -8.67
CA ILE A 281 20.43 -7.78 -9.81
C ILE A 281 21.38 -7.36 -10.93
N ARG A 282 21.58 -8.26 -11.90
CA ARG A 282 22.39 -8.01 -13.09
C ARG A 282 21.73 -6.89 -13.90
N PRO A 283 22.42 -5.78 -14.23
CA PRO A 283 21.84 -4.76 -15.12
C PRO A 283 21.63 -5.36 -16.52
N PRO A 284 20.52 -5.05 -17.22
CA PRO A 284 20.31 -5.50 -18.58
C PRO A 284 21.36 -4.89 -19.50
N THR A 285 21.96 -5.74 -20.32
CA THR A 285 22.91 -5.38 -21.36
C THR A 285 22.26 -4.39 -22.33
N PRO A 286 22.92 -3.28 -22.71
CA PRO A 286 22.36 -2.37 -23.70
C PRO A 286 22.29 -3.08 -25.06
N THR A 287 21.08 -3.34 -25.54
CA THR A 287 20.84 -3.75 -26.92
C THR A 287 21.16 -2.57 -27.83
N ARG A 288 22.25 -2.68 -28.60
CA ARG A 288 22.47 -1.79 -29.75
C ARG A 288 21.44 -2.16 -30.82
N PHE A 289 20.59 -1.21 -31.19
CA PHE A 289 19.97 -1.14 -32.50
C PHE A 289 20.43 0.16 -33.14
#